data_AF-A0A0N1EPT5-F1
#
_entry.id   AF-A0A0N1EPT5-F1
#
_cell.length_a   1.000
_cell.length_b   1.000
_cell.length_c   1.000
_cell.angle_alpha   90.00
_cell.angle_beta   90.00
_cell.angle_gamma   90.00
#
_symmetry.space_group_name_H-M   'P 1'
#
loop_
_entity.id
_entity.type
_entity.pdbx_description
1 polymer ?
#
loop_
_entity_poly.entity_id
_entity_poly.type
_entity_poly.pdbx_seq_one_letter_code
_entity_poly.pdbx_strand_id
1 'polypeptide(L)'
;MKYKVTNNDFRAKAFRTPAGVKLVEPGKSETVEVLEPIGESEGLVAKLLDDGDDTGEDLPKLKVDELKALAASEQIDLGDATKKDDIIAAIEMAREG
;
A
#
# COMPACT_ATOMS: atom_id res chain seq x y z
N MET A 1 -2.40 12.29 0.23
CA MET A 1 -1.86 11.04 0.79
C MET A 1 -2.99 10.29 1.48
N LYS A 2 -3.15 8.99 1.25
CA LYS A 2 -4.25 8.23 1.85
C LYS A 2 -3.72 7.43 3.03
N TYR A 3 -4.40 7.46 4.16
CA TYR A 3 -4.02 6.71 5.35
C TYR A 3 -5.21 5.87 5.82
N LYS A 4 -4.94 4.62 6.20
CA LYS A 4 -5.85 3.82 7.02
C LYS A 4 -5.63 4.24 8.46
N VAL A 5 -6.58 4.97 9.00
CA VAL A 5 -6.51 5.49 10.35
C VAL A 5 -7.42 4.66 11.24
N THR A 6 -6.83 4.04 12.26
CA THR A 6 -7.54 3.36 13.34
C THR A 6 -7.42 4.20 14.61
N ASN A 7 -8.55 4.66 15.10
CA ASN A 7 -8.62 5.40 16.35
C ASN A 7 -8.87 4.41 17.49
N ASN A 8 -7.83 4.08 18.26
CA ASN A 8 -7.93 3.26 19.48
C ASN A 8 -8.09 4.12 20.74
N ASP A 9 -8.20 5.44 20.58
CA ASP A 9 -8.44 6.36 21.68
C ASP A 9 -9.91 6.30 22.12
N PHE A 10 -10.22 6.92 23.26
CA PHE A 10 -11.57 7.08 23.78
C PHE A 10 -12.27 8.33 23.21
N ARG A 11 -11.53 9.21 22.54
CA ARG A 11 -12.06 10.42 21.89
C ARG A 11 -12.05 10.27 20.37
N ALA A 12 -13.03 10.88 19.72
CA ALA A 12 -13.02 10.98 18.26
C ALA A 12 -11.89 11.90 17.78
N LYS A 13 -11.23 11.52 16.68
CA LYS A 13 -10.07 12.23 16.15
C LYS A 13 -10.41 12.85 14.79
N ALA A 14 -10.12 14.13 14.63
CA ALA A 14 -10.43 14.89 13.44
C ALA A 14 -9.18 15.05 12.56
N PHE A 15 -9.32 14.76 11.28
CA PHE A 15 -8.26 14.85 10.28
C PHE A 15 -8.62 15.87 9.22
N ARG A 16 -7.64 16.70 8.83
CA ARG A 16 -7.79 17.62 7.71
C ARG A 16 -7.56 16.88 6.40
N THR A 17 -8.59 16.88 5.57
CA THR A 17 -8.63 16.26 4.25
C THR A 17 -8.88 17.34 3.20
N PRO A 18 -8.55 17.12 1.92
CA PRO A 18 -8.91 18.07 0.86
C PRO A 18 -10.44 18.27 0.72
N ALA A 19 -11.23 17.26 1.12
CA ALA A 19 -12.69 17.34 1.16
C ALA A 19 -13.26 18.06 2.41
N GLY A 20 -12.40 18.50 3.34
CA GLY A 20 -12.79 19.13 4.60
C GLY A 20 -12.28 18.37 5.83
N VAL A 21 -13.03 18.37 6.92
CA VAL A 21 -12.63 17.66 8.14
C VAL A 21 -13.31 16.29 8.20
N LYS A 22 -12.50 15.23 8.26
CA LYS A 22 -12.97 13.85 8.43
C LYS A 22 -12.79 13.42 9.88
N LEU A 23 -13.85 12.91 10.49
CA LEU A 23 -13.85 12.52 11.90
C LEU A 23 -13.84 10.99 12.00
N VAL A 24 -12.89 10.43 12.76
CA VAL A 24 -12.78 8.99 13.01
C VAL A 24 -13.20 8.71 14.44
N GLU A 25 -14.29 7.97 14.59
CA GLU A 25 -14.84 7.58 15.89
C GLU A 25 -13.91 6.63 16.66
N PRO A 26 -13.94 6.64 18.00
CA PRO A 26 -13.14 5.72 18.82
C PRO A 26 -13.51 4.26 18.51
N GLY A 27 -12.51 3.40 18.43
CA GLY A 27 -12.62 1.99 18.03
C GLY A 27 -12.84 1.74 16.54
N LYS A 28 -12.97 2.78 15.70
CA LYS A 28 -13.18 2.62 14.25
C LYS A 28 -11.90 2.78 13.44
N SER A 29 -11.89 2.07 12.32
CA SER A 29 -10.88 2.21 11.27
C SER A 29 -11.53 2.82 10.04
N GLU A 30 -11.05 3.98 9.62
CA GLU A 30 -11.55 4.71 8.45
C GLU A 30 -10.38 5.05 7.53
N THR A 31 -10.65 5.11 6.24
CA THR A 31 -9.65 5.58 5.28
C THR A 31 -9.79 7.08 5.11
N VAL A 32 -8.70 7.79 5.35
CA VAL A 32 -8.67 9.25 5.37
C VAL A 32 -7.59 9.73 4.41
N GLU A 33 -7.99 10.55 3.45
CA GLU A 33 -7.05 11.24 2.59
C GLU A 33 -6.64 12.56 3.24
N VAL A 34 -5.38 12.68 3.62
CA VAL A 34 -4.83 13.87 4.27
C VAL A 34 -3.90 14.62 3.31
N LEU A 35 -3.86 15.94 3.49
CA LEU A 35 -2.93 16.83 2.81
C LEU A 35 -1.53 16.78 3.43
N GLU A 36 -1.46 16.49 4.73
CA GLU A 36 -0.24 16.46 5.52
C GLU A 36 -0.06 15.06 6.15
N PRO A 37 1.18 14.56 6.33
CA PRO A 37 1.42 13.26 6.94
C PRO A 37 0.90 13.22 8.38
N ILE A 38 0.25 12.10 8.74
CA ILE A 38 -0.24 11.89 10.10
C ILE A 38 0.92 11.36 10.94
N GLY A 39 1.36 12.17 11.91
CA GLY A 39 2.37 11.75 12.87
C GLY A 39 1.88 10.67 13.83
N GLU A 40 2.81 9.94 14.44
CA GLU A 40 2.51 9.00 15.51
C GLU A 40 1.89 9.74 16.69
N SER A 41 0.73 9.27 17.16
CA SER A 41 0.12 9.79 18.38
C SER A 41 -0.45 8.64 19.19
N GLU A 42 -0.36 8.74 20.53
CA GLU A 42 -0.96 7.74 21.42
C GLU A 42 -2.45 7.57 21.10
N GLY A 43 -2.88 6.31 21.09
CA GLY A 43 -4.25 5.93 20.73
C GLY A 43 -4.58 6.05 19.23
N LEU A 44 -3.64 6.42 18.36
CA LEU A 44 -3.89 6.53 16.92
C LEU A 44 -2.90 5.72 16.09
N VAL A 45 -3.43 4.78 15.33
CA VAL A 45 -2.65 3.99 14.37
C VAL A 45 -3.00 4.51 12.98
N ALA A 46 -2.11 5.30 12.38
CA ALA A 46 -2.24 5.76 11.00
C ALA A 46 -1.25 5.00 10.12
N LYS A 47 -1.76 4.19 9.20
CA LYS A 47 -0.95 3.48 8.21
C LYS A 47 -1.11 4.16 6.86
N LEU A 48 -0.03 4.66 6.28
CA LEU A 48 -0.06 5.19 4.91
C LEU A 48 -0.56 4.06 3.98
N LEU A 49 -1.70 4.31 3.36
CA LEU A 49 -2.21 3.56 2.22
C LEU A 49 -1.65 4.26 1.01
N ASP A 50 -0.44 3.89 0.66
CA ASP A 50 0.14 4.32 -0.58
C ASP A 50 -0.66 3.67 -1.72
N ASP A 51 -1.34 4.51 -2.51
CA ASP A 51 -2.04 4.13 -3.74
C ASP A 51 -1.06 4.38 -4.90
N GLY A 52 0.05 3.64 -4.89
CA GLY A 52 1.07 3.61 -5.95
C GLY A 52 2.36 4.40 -5.64
N ASP A 53 3.47 3.65 -5.66
CA ASP A 53 4.90 4.06 -5.72
C ASP A 53 5.53 4.66 -4.43
N ASP A 54 6.69 4.26 -3.92
CA ASP A 54 7.80 3.45 -4.44
C ASP A 54 8.88 3.39 -3.34
N THR A 55 9.59 2.27 -3.23
CA THR A 55 11.03 2.10 -2.90
C THR A 55 11.27 0.67 -2.43
N GLY A 56 11.38 -0.22 -3.42
CA GLY A 56 11.49 -1.65 -3.23
C GLY A 56 10.21 -2.29 -3.70
N GLU A 57 10.14 -2.62 -4.98
CA GLU A 57 9.04 -3.37 -5.55
C GLU A 57 8.83 -4.65 -4.75
N ASP A 58 7.87 -4.61 -3.83
CA ASP A 58 7.33 -5.79 -3.22
C ASP A 58 6.52 -6.52 -4.31
N LEU A 59 7.21 -7.16 -5.24
CA LEU A 59 6.70 -8.22 -6.09
C LEU A 59 5.77 -9.19 -5.30
N PRO A 60 6.05 -9.55 -4.02
CA PRO A 60 5.09 -10.29 -3.19
C PRO A 60 3.76 -9.59 -2.87
N LYS A 61 3.62 -8.28 -3.05
CA LYS A 61 2.34 -7.54 -2.89
C LYS A 61 1.53 -7.45 -4.18
N LEU A 62 2.18 -7.53 -5.35
CA LEU A 62 1.51 -7.57 -6.65
C LEU A 62 0.71 -8.87 -6.83
N LYS A 63 -0.38 -8.83 -7.61
CA LYS A 63 -1.13 -10.06 -7.97
C LYS A 63 -0.40 -10.81 -9.08
N VAL A 64 -0.74 -12.08 -9.28
CA VAL A 64 -0.18 -12.88 -10.39
C VAL A 64 -0.38 -12.20 -11.74
N ASP A 65 -1.55 -11.63 -11.99
CA ASP A 65 -1.83 -10.86 -13.22
C ASP A 65 -0.94 -9.61 -13.34
N GLU A 66 -0.74 -8.88 -12.25
CA GLU A 66 0.10 -7.66 -12.22
C GLU A 66 1.58 -8.01 -12.44
N LEU A 67 2.05 -9.09 -11.84
CA LEU A 67 3.41 -9.60 -12.03
C LEU A 67 3.65 -10.06 -13.47
N LYS A 68 2.67 -10.74 -14.08
CA LYS A 68 2.74 -11.13 -15.49
C LYS A 68 2.74 -9.93 -16.42
N ALA A 69 1.95 -8.91 -16.11
CA ALA A 69 1.95 -7.65 -16.84
C ALA A 69 3.28 -6.92 -16.72
N LEU A 70 3.86 -6.88 -15.52
CA LEU A 70 5.18 -6.30 -15.27
C LEU A 70 6.26 -7.03 -16.07
N ALA A 71 6.32 -8.37 -15.97
CA ALA A 71 7.26 -9.18 -16.73
C ALA A 71 7.10 -8.96 -18.24
N ALA A 72 5.87 -8.92 -18.76
CA ALA A 72 5.63 -8.65 -20.18
C ALA A 72 6.07 -7.22 -20.58
N SER A 73 5.87 -6.22 -19.72
CA SER A 73 6.31 -4.84 -19.94
C SER A 73 7.83 -4.72 -19.95
N GLU A 74 8.51 -5.49 -19.11
CA GLU A 74 9.98 -5.55 -19.04
C GLU A 74 10.57 -6.58 -20.01
N GLN A 75 9.74 -7.23 -20.83
CA GLN A 75 10.12 -8.28 -21.77
C GLN A 75 10.86 -9.46 -21.10
N ILE A 76 10.53 -9.73 -19.84
CA ILE A 76 11.02 -10.85 -19.04
C ILE A 76 10.25 -12.10 -19.42
N ASP A 77 10.98 -13.15 -19.78
CA ASP A 77 10.38 -14.46 -20.05
C ASP A 77 10.07 -15.17 -18.72
N LEU A 78 8.79 -15.45 -18.50
CA LEU A 78 8.33 -16.18 -17.32
C LEU A 78 8.37 -17.71 -17.50
N GLY A 79 8.67 -18.20 -18.70
CA GLY A 79 8.63 -19.63 -19.03
C GLY A 79 7.31 -20.30 -18.62
N ASP A 80 7.44 -21.38 -17.83
CA ASP A 80 6.32 -22.16 -17.28
C ASP A 80 5.89 -21.70 -15.87
N ALA A 81 6.34 -20.53 -15.42
CA ALA A 81 6.02 -19.99 -14.10
C ALA A 81 4.52 -19.66 -14.00
N THR A 82 3.79 -20.52 -13.30
CA THR A 82 2.34 -20.37 -13.07
C THR A 82 2.02 -19.93 -11.63
N LYS A 83 2.92 -20.17 -10.68
CA LYS A 83 2.76 -19.74 -9.30
C LYS A 83 3.33 -18.34 -9.11
N LYS A 84 2.75 -17.63 -8.15
CA LYS A 84 3.15 -16.27 -7.81
C LYS A 84 4.64 -16.20 -7.47
N ASP A 85 5.11 -17.03 -6.54
CA ASP A 85 6.52 -17.02 -6.11
C ASP A 85 7.49 -17.33 -7.25
N ASP A 86 7.14 -18.26 -8.16
CA ASP A 86 7.96 -18.58 -9.33
C ASP A 86 8.05 -17.38 -10.30
N ILE A 87 6.96 -16.65 -10.51
CA ILE A 87 6.92 -15.45 -11.36
C ILE A 87 7.76 -14.32 -10.74
N ILE A 88 7.65 -14.12 -9.42
CA ILE A 88 8.44 -13.13 -8.69
C ILE A 88 9.93 -13.44 -8.86
N ALA A 89 10.33 -14.68 -8.60
CA ALA A 89 11.73 -15.11 -8.72
C ALA A 89 12.28 -14.92 -10.14
N ALA A 90 11.47 -15.16 -11.18
CA ALA A 90 11.88 -14.91 -12.56
C ALA A 90 12.10 -13.42 -12.85
N ILE A 91 11.23 -12.55 -12.32
CA ILE A 91 11.36 -11.09 -12.47
C ILE A 91 12.59 -10.57 -11.72
N GLU A 92 12.82 -11.02 -10.47
CA GLU A 92 14.00 -10.64 -9.68
C GLU A 92 15.29 -11.10 -10.37
N MET A 93 15.34 -12.37 -10.81
CA MET A 93 16.50 -12.94 -11.50
C MET A 93 16.83 -12.19 -12.80
N ALA A 94 15.82 -11.75 -13.55
CA ALA A 94 16.03 -11.00 -14.79
C ALA A 94 16.54 -9.57 -14.55
N ARG A 95 16.27 -8.99 -13.38
CA ARG A 95 16.73 -7.62 -13.01
C ARG A 95 18.10 -7.57 -12.37
N GLU A 96 18.52 -8.66 -11.72
CA GLU A 96 19.87 -8.81 -11.17
C GLU A 96 20.91 -9.29 -12.22
N GLY A 97 20.45 -9.64 -13.43
CA GLY A 97 21.27 -10.15 -14.54
C GLY A 97 21.97 -9.09 -15.39
#